data_AF-A0AA88SBN5-F1
#
_entry.id   AF-A0AA88SBN5-F1
#
_cell.length_a   1.000
_cell.length_b   1.000
_cell.length_c   1.000
_cell.angle_alpha   90.00
_cell.angle_beta   90.00
_cell.angle_gamma   90.00
#
_symmetry.space_group_name_H-M   'P 1'
#
loop_
_entity.id
_entity.type
_entity.pdbx_description
1 polymer ?
#
loop_
_entity_poly.entity_id
_entity_poly.type
_entity_poly.pdbx_seq_one_letter_code
_entity_poly.pdbx_strand_id
1 'polypeptide(L)'
;MDIFETDAYDRRQRRNTSCALLFSLLPFFLSTAVYFYLWTPDSPASITAAGVKSAPILLLAAVVLIWNGSQSVLGVVGGLIFSAVGDCCLIWPEHFLHGMGAFAAAHLLYSLTFLSGRYARHSSSSLTRLLYLFLIVLGGGVYIYL
;
A
#
# COMPACT_ATOMS: atom_id res chain seq x y z
N MET A 1 -6.19 21.02 35.93
CA MET A 1 -5.21 20.31 35.07
C MET A 1 -4.36 21.37 34.45
N ASP A 2 -3.09 21.38 34.82
CA ASP A 2 -2.17 22.45 34.44
C ASP A 2 -1.71 22.22 32.99
N ILE A 3 -1.56 23.33 32.25
CA ILE A 3 -1.20 23.35 30.83
C ILE A 3 0.12 22.59 30.55
N PHE A 4 1.00 22.53 31.56
CA PHE A 4 2.26 21.79 31.51
C PHE A 4 2.09 20.27 31.64
N GLU A 5 1.11 19.79 32.40
CA GLU A 5 0.82 18.36 32.50
C GLU A 5 0.21 17.82 31.20
N THR A 6 -0.56 18.66 30.49
CA THR A 6 -1.17 18.31 29.20
C THR A 6 -0.13 18.22 28.08
N ASP A 7 0.84 19.13 27.98
CA ASP A 7 1.95 19.03 27.01
C ASP A 7 2.86 17.81 27.30
N ALA A 8 3.17 17.56 28.57
CA ALA A 8 3.98 16.40 28.96
C ALA A 8 3.30 15.06 28.63
N TYR A 9 1.98 14.97 28.81
CA TYR A 9 1.19 13.80 28.44
C TYR A 9 1.15 13.59 26.91
N ASP A 10 0.88 14.65 26.14
CA ASP A 10 0.79 14.58 24.68
C ASP A 10 2.12 14.14 24.04
N ARG A 11 3.26 14.69 24.50
CA ARG A 11 4.59 14.24 24.04
C ARG A 11 4.85 12.77 24.33
N ARG A 12 4.43 12.27 25.50
CA ARG A 12 4.63 10.87 25.89
C ARG A 12 3.76 9.94 25.06
N GLN A 13 2.52 10.33 24.80
CA GLN A 13 1.61 9.61 23.91
C GLN A 13 2.15 9.57 22.49
N ARG A 14 2.61 10.71 21.95
CA ARG A 14 3.20 10.81 20.60
C ARG A 14 4.46 9.95 20.45
N ARG A 15 5.31 9.87 21.47
CA ARG A 15 6.49 8.99 21.47
C ARG A 15 6.10 7.51 21.45
N ASN A 16 5.13 7.11 22.27
CA ASN A 16 4.65 5.72 22.28
C ASN A 16 4.03 5.33 20.94
N THR A 17 3.27 6.22 20.30
CA THR A 17 2.72 5.96 18.96
C THR A 17 3.81 5.84 17.90
N SER A 18 4.84 6.70 17.95
CA SER A 18 5.98 6.61 17.03
C SER A 18 6.78 5.32 17.23
N CYS A 19 7.03 4.91 18.47
CA CYS A 19 7.69 3.64 18.76
C CYS A 19 6.86 2.44 18.26
N ALA A 20 5.56 2.43 18.50
CA ALA A 20 4.67 1.37 18.01
C ALA A 20 4.66 1.28 16.47
N LEU A 21 4.66 2.43 15.78
CA LEU A 21 4.79 2.49 14.32
C LEU A 21 6.13 1.94 13.84
N LEU A 22 7.24 2.34 14.47
CA LEU A 22 8.57 1.84 14.11
C LEU A 22 8.67 0.33 14.28
N PHE A 23 8.16 -0.22 15.39
CA PHE A 23 8.09 -1.67 15.59
C PHE A 23 7.17 -2.36 14.57
N SER A 24 6.08 -1.71 14.15
CA SER A 24 5.17 -2.25 13.14
C SER A 24 5.78 -2.25 11.73
N LEU A 25 6.67 -1.29 11.42
CA LEU A 25 7.38 -1.20 10.13
C LEU A 25 8.63 -2.09 10.06
N LEU A 26 9.12 -2.58 11.19
CA LEU A 26 10.25 -3.49 11.28
C LEU A 26 10.15 -4.70 10.32
N PRO A 27 9.02 -5.42 10.21
CA PRO A 27 8.88 -6.49 9.21
C PRO A 27 9.01 -6.01 7.76
N PHE A 28 8.55 -4.79 7.44
CA PHE A 28 8.73 -4.19 6.10
C PHE A 28 10.22 -3.98 5.78
N PHE A 29 10.98 -3.39 6.72
CA PHE A 29 12.41 -3.16 6.53
C PHE A 29 13.18 -4.48 6.42
N LEU A 30 12.82 -5.47 7.25
CA LEU A 30 13.44 -6.79 7.21
C LEU A 30 13.16 -7.49 5.87
N SER A 31 11.92 -7.48 5.39
CA SER A 31 11.55 -8.07 4.10
C SER A 31 12.27 -7.38 2.94
N THR A 32 12.43 -6.06 3.00
CA THR A 32 13.16 -5.30 1.98
C THR A 32 14.64 -5.67 1.98
N ALA A 33 15.26 -5.80 3.15
CA ALA A 33 16.65 -6.23 3.29
C ALA A 33 16.85 -7.66 2.76
N VAL A 34 15.93 -8.58 3.08
CA VAL A 34 15.93 -9.96 2.56
C VAL A 34 15.81 -9.97 1.04
N TYR A 35 14.94 -9.14 0.46
CA TYR A 35 14.83 -9.02 -0.99
C TYR A 35 16.17 -8.58 -1.63
N PHE A 36 16.80 -7.52 -1.13
CA PHE A 36 18.10 -7.07 -1.65
C PHE A 36 19.22 -8.08 -1.42
N TYR A 37 19.18 -8.82 -0.32
CA TYR A 37 20.15 -9.87 -0.02
C TYR A 37 20.02 -11.08 -0.96
N LEU A 38 18.79 -11.49 -1.27
CA LEU A 38 18.49 -12.62 -2.16
C LEU A 38 18.52 -12.23 -3.65
N TRP A 39 18.61 -10.94 -3.96
CA TRP A 39 18.62 -10.43 -5.32
C TRP A 39 19.85 -10.96 -6.08
N THR A 40 19.61 -11.85 -7.04
CA THR A 40 20.63 -12.40 -7.93
C THR A 40 20.19 -12.17 -9.38
N PRO A 41 21.00 -11.46 -10.19
CA PRO A 41 20.60 -11.03 -11.53
C PRO A 41 20.32 -12.20 -12.51
N ASP A 42 20.90 -13.37 -12.24
CA ASP A 42 20.77 -14.58 -13.08
C ASP A 42 19.74 -15.60 -12.54
N SER A 43 18.94 -15.21 -11.54
CA SER A 43 17.93 -16.13 -10.98
C SER A 43 16.77 -16.35 -11.96
N PRO A 44 16.36 -17.61 -12.21
CA PRO A 44 15.23 -17.90 -13.08
C PRO A 44 13.93 -17.35 -12.46
N ALA A 45 13.01 -16.90 -13.32
CA ALA A 45 11.68 -16.45 -12.91
C ALA A 45 10.98 -17.55 -12.09
N SER A 46 10.76 -17.28 -10.81
CA SER A 46 10.19 -18.24 -9.86
C SER A 46 9.09 -17.59 -9.04
N ILE A 47 8.08 -18.39 -8.69
CA ILE A 47 7.01 -18.02 -7.76
C ILE A 47 7.59 -17.58 -6.41
N THR A 48 8.70 -18.18 -5.98
CA THR A 48 9.39 -17.80 -4.74
C THR A 48 10.00 -16.40 -4.84
N ALA A 49 10.60 -16.05 -5.99
CA ALA A 49 11.11 -14.70 -6.23
C ALA A 49 9.97 -13.67 -6.26
N ALA A 50 8.78 -14.06 -6.74
CA ALA A 50 7.59 -13.22 -6.75
C ALA A 50 7.02 -12.95 -5.37
N GLY A 51 6.97 -13.99 -4.53
CA GLY A 51 6.62 -13.82 -3.13
C GLY A 51 7.61 -12.89 -2.41
N VAL A 52 8.92 -13.10 -2.57
CA VAL A 52 9.94 -12.29 -1.89
C VAL A 52 9.93 -10.83 -2.36
N LYS A 53 9.66 -10.58 -3.64
CA LYS A 53 9.57 -9.22 -4.21
C LYS A 53 8.32 -8.46 -3.74
N SER A 54 7.17 -9.13 -3.66
CA SER A 54 5.90 -8.52 -3.25
C SER A 54 5.70 -8.44 -1.73
N ALA A 55 6.43 -9.25 -0.95
CA ALA A 55 6.33 -9.32 0.51
C ALA A 55 6.48 -7.97 1.24
N PRO A 56 7.44 -7.09 0.89
CA PRO A 56 7.54 -5.77 1.53
C PRO A 56 6.25 -4.96 1.36
N ILE A 57 5.69 -4.93 0.15
CA ILE A 57 4.48 -4.15 -0.14
C ILE A 57 3.27 -4.71 0.60
N LEU A 58 3.12 -6.04 0.70
CA LEU A 58 2.05 -6.67 1.46
C LEU A 58 2.15 -6.39 2.97
N LEU A 59 3.37 -6.43 3.53
CA LEU A 59 3.60 -6.07 4.92
C LEU A 59 3.27 -4.60 5.18
N LEU A 60 3.61 -3.72 4.24
CA LEU A 60 3.24 -2.30 4.31
C LEU A 60 1.71 -2.12 4.28
N ALA A 61 1.00 -2.87 3.42
CA ALA A 61 -0.47 -2.84 3.38
C ALA A 61 -1.10 -3.28 4.71
N ALA A 62 -0.56 -4.31 5.34
CA ALA A 62 -1.03 -4.79 6.64
C ALA A 62 -0.83 -3.74 7.75
N VAL A 63 0.33 -3.08 7.81
CA VAL A 63 0.61 -2.00 8.77
C VAL A 63 -0.37 -0.84 8.58
N VAL A 64 -0.61 -0.46 7.32
CA VAL A 64 -1.53 0.61 6.94
C VAL A 64 -2.98 0.27 7.37
N LEU A 65 -3.41 -0.99 7.24
CA LEU A 65 -4.72 -1.45 7.71
C LEU A 65 -4.86 -1.41 9.24
N ILE A 66 -3.84 -1.89 9.96
CA ILE A 66 -3.86 -1.99 11.42
C ILE A 66 -3.88 -0.59 12.07
N TRP A 67 -3.10 0.34 11.52
CA TRP A 67 -2.90 1.64 12.16
C TRP A 67 -4.05 2.63 11.96
N ASN A 68 -4.69 2.59 10.79
CA ASN A 68 -5.39 3.77 10.27
C ASN A 68 -6.92 3.59 10.18
N GLY A 69 -7.43 2.40 10.50
CA GLY A 69 -8.86 2.10 10.51
C GLY A 69 -9.48 2.03 9.11
N SER A 70 -10.46 1.15 8.94
CA SER A 70 -10.96 0.69 7.64
C SER A 70 -11.66 1.75 6.75
N GLN A 71 -11.92 2.98 7.21
CA GLN A 71 -12.78 3.91 6.48
C GLN A 71 -12.04 4.92 5.60
N SER A 72 -10.84 5.38 5.98
CA SER A 72 -10.14 6.43 5.23
C SER A 72 -9.04 5.90 4.30
N VAL A 73 -8.74 4.60 4.36
CA VAL A 73 -7.45 4.08 3.87
C VAL A 73 -7.61 2.92 2.88
N LEU A 74 -8.86 2.55 2.55
CA LEU A 74 -9.17 1.51 1.56
C LEU A 74 -8.51 1.77 0.21
N GLY A 75 -8.44 3.03 -0.23
CA GLY A 75 -7.78 3.38 -1.49
C GLY A 75 -6.26 3.22 -1.45
N VAL A 76 -5.60 3.48 -0.31
CA VAL A 76 -4.17 3.22 -0.13
C VAL A 76 -3.89 1.72 -0.08
N VAL A 77 -4.71 0.96 0.66
CA VAL A 77 -4.56 -0.49 0.76
C VAL A 77 -4.83 -1.16 -0.58
N GLY A 78 -5.85 -0.72 -1.31
CA GLY A 78 -6.14 -1.18 -2.67
C GLY A 78 -4.98 -0.90 -3.63
N GLY A 79 -4.39 0.31 -3.56
CA GLY A 79 -3.19 0.64 -4.33
C GLY A 79 -1.99 -0.24 -3.97
N LEU A 80 -1.78 -0.53 -2.68
CA LEU A 80 -0.69 -1.41 -2.23
C LEU A 80 -0.87 -2.84 -2.72
N ILE A 81 -2.10 -3.37 -2.70
CA ILE A 81 -2.39 -4.70 -3.25
C ILE A 81 -2.11 -4.73 -4.76
N PHE A 82 -2.55 -3.70 -5.50
CA PHE A 82 -2.31 -3.61 -6.94
C PHE A 82 -0.81 -3.48 -7.27
N SER A 83 -0.04 -2.75 -6.46
CA SER A 83 1.43 -2.72 -6.56
C SER A 83 2.06 -4.08 -6.28
N ALA A 84 1.59 -4.83 -5.28
CA ALA A 84 2.10 -6.17 -4.98
C ALA A 84 1.81 -7.16 -6.12
N VAL A 85 0.63 -7.08 -6.75
CA VAL A 85 0.29 -7.85 -7.96
C VAL A 85 1.22 -7.45 -9.12
N GLY A 86 1.49 -6.16 -9.30
CA GLY A 86 2.44 -5.65 -10.28
C GLY A 86 3.84 -6.24 -10.10
N ASP A 87 4.34 -6.28 -8.86
CA ASP A 87 5.64 -6.86 -8.52
C ASP A 87 5.74 -8.35 -8.84
N CYS A 88 4.67 -9.10 -8.59
CA CYS A 88 4.57 -10.50 -8.99
C CYS A 88 4.61 -10.63 -10.51
N CYS A 89 3.77 -9.92 -11.24
CA CYS A 89 3.70 -10.01 -12.70
C CYS A 89 5.00 -9.60 -13.40
N LEU A 90 5.78 -8.67 -12.82
CA LEU A 90 7.03 -8.17 -13.41
C LEU A 90 8.18 -9.20 -13.45
N ILE A 91 8.04 -10.34 -12.76
CA ILE A 91 9.08 -11.38 -12.74
C ILE A 91 9.05 -12.24 -13.99
N TRP A 92 7.89 -12.37 -14.61
CA TRP A 92 7.74 -13.06 -15.88
C TRP A 92 7.76 -12.02 -17.00
N PRO A 93 8.71 -12.13 -17.96
CA PRO A 93 8.81 -11.15 -19.05
C PRO A 93 7.51 -11.09 -19.89
N GLU A 94 6.82 -12.22 -20.04
CA GLU A 94 5.53 -12.32 -20.75
C GLU A 94 4.39 -11.53 -20.06
N HIS A 95 4.47 -11.35 -18.75
CA HIS A 95 3.45 -10.63 -17.95
C HIS A 95 3.88 -9.20 -17.59
N PHE A 96 4.96 -8.70 -18.19
CA PHE A 96 5.46 -7.35 -17.92
C PHE A 96 4.39 -6.27 -18.16
N LEU A 97 3.66 -6.37 -19.28
CA LEU A 97 2.60 -5.40 -19.62
C LEU A 97 1.46 -5.41 -18.59
N HIS A 98 1.09 -6.59 -18.09
CA HIS A 98 0.09 -6.76 -17.04
C HIS A 98 0.57 -6.13 -15.72
N GLY A 99 1.85 -6.34 -15.38
CA GLY A 99 2.47 -5.72 -14.22
C GLY A 99 2.47 -4.19 -14.29
N MET A 100 2.79 -3.63 -15.47
CA MET A 100 2.75 -2.18 -15.69
C MET A 100 1.34 -1.60 -15.59
N GLY A 101 0.33 -2.30 -16.14
CA GLY A 101 -1.08 -1.92 -15.98
C GLY A 101 -1.51 -1.94 -14.52
N ALA A 102 -1.07 -2.95 -13.77
CA ALA A 102 -1.32 -3.05 -12.34
C ALA A 102 -0.69 -1.88 -11.54
N PHE A 103 0.55 -1.51 -11.86
CA PHE A 103 1.16 -0.33 -11.26
C PHE A 103 0.45 0.98 -11.62
N ALA A 104 -0.06 1.13 -12.84
CA ALA A 104 -0.84 2.29 -13.24
C ALA A 104 -2.13 2.40 -12.43
N ALA A 105 -2.86 1.30 -12.25
CA ALA A 105 -4.06 1.25 -11.42
C ALA A 105 -3.74 1.59 -9.95
N ALA A 106 -2.63 1.08 -9.40
CA ALA A 106 -2.16 1.43 -8.06
C ALA A 106 -1.98 2.95 -7.89
N HIS A 107 -1.31 3.59 -8.85
CA HIS A 107 -1.04 5.02 -8.80
C HIS A 107 -2.32 5.85 -8.87
N LEU A 108 -3.27 5.47 -9.73
CA LEU A 108 -4.56 6.15 -9.79
C LEU A 108 -5.34 6.03 -8.47
N LEU A 109 -5.33 4.85 -7.83
CA LEU A 109 -5.94 4.65 -6.51
C LEU A 109 -5.26 5.53 -5.45
N TYR A 110 -3.94 5.64 -5.45
CA TYR A 110 -3.23 6.56 -4.56
C TYR A 110 -3.60 8.01 -4.81
N SER A 111 -3.56 8.47 -6.06
CA SER A 111 -3.92 9.84 -6.42
C SER A 111 -5.34 10.18 -5.98
N LEU A 112 -6.30 9.30 -6.22
CA LEU A 112 -7.69 9.48 -5.78
C LEU A 112 -7.83 9.50 -4.27
N THR A 113 -7.02 8.73 -3.54
CA THR A 113 -7.05 8.71 -2.07
C THR A 113 -6.55 10.01 -1.47
N PHE A 114 -5.45 10.52 -1.97
CA PHE A 114 -4.93 11.80 -1.51
C PHE A 114 -5.81 12.97 -1.96
N LEU A 115 -6.37 12.91 -3.16
CA LEU A 115 -7.28 13.95 -3.66
C LEU A 115 -8.59 13.95 -2.86
N SER A 116 -9.19 12.79 -2.63
CA SER A 116 -10.41 12.65 -1.84
C SER A 116 -10.19 13.09 -0.39
N GLY A 117 -9.06 12.71 0.23
CA GLY A 117 -8.71 13.15 1.59
C GLY A 117 -8.58 14.67 1.73
N ARG A 118 -8.16 15.38 0.67
CA ARG A 118 -8.10 16.85 0.66
C ARG A 118 -9.43 17.52 0.33
N TYR A 119 -10.25 16.92 -0.53
CA TYR A 119 -11.54 17.49 -0.97
C TYR A 119 -12.75 17.03 -0.13
N ALA A 120 -12.58 16.10 0.81
CA ALA A 120 -13.63 15.57 1.69
C ALA A 120 -14.24 16.59 2.70
N ARG A 121 -13.83 17.87 2.68
CA ARG A 121 -14.58 18.92 3.39
C ARG A 121 -15.89 19.33 2.71
N HIS A 122 -16.17 18.89 1.47
CA HIS A 122 -17.32 19.42 0.74
C HIS A 122 -18.07 18.50 -0.24
N SER A 123 -17.71 17.23 -0.42
CA SER A 123 -18.33 16.42 -1.51
C SER A 123 -18.72 15.00 -1.12
N SER A 124 -19.89 14.61 -1.66
CA SER A 124 -20.69 13.42 -1.37
C SER A 124 -19.90 12.12 -1.31
N SER A 125 -19.93 11.50 -0.13
CA SER A 125 -19.34 10.20 0.22
C SER A 125 -19.74 9.03 -0.71
N SER A 126 -20.79 9.16 -1.53
CA SER A 126 -21.24 8.13 -2.46
C SER A 126 -20.45 8.11 -3.77
N LEU A 127 -20.14 9.28 -4.35
CA LEU A 127 -19.45 9.39 -5.64
C LEU A 127 -18.01 8.89 -5.57
N THR A 128 -17.31 9.22 -4.48
CA THR A 128 -15.95 8.74 -4.22
C THR A 128 -15.91 7.22 -4.11
N ARG A 129 -16.85 6.60 -3.40
CA ARG A 129 -16.97 5.14 -3.32
C ARG A 129 -17.25 4.49 -4.68
N LEU A 130 -18.08 5.11 -5.51
CA LEU A 130 -18.35 4.66 -6.87
C LEU A 130 -17.11 4.76 -7.78
N LEU A 131 -16.34 5.84 -7.67
CA LEU A 131 -15.09 6.01 -8.42
C LEU A 131 -14.05 4.96 -8.02
N TYR A 132 -13.92 4.65 -6.73
CA TYR A 132 -13.07 3.55 -6.27
C TYR A 132 -13.51 2.20 -6.80
N LEU A 133 -14.82 1.90 -6.74
CA LEU A 133 -15.35 0.66 -7.28
C LEU A 133 -15.14 0.56 -8.79
N PHE A 134 -15.41 1.64 -9.53
CA PHE A 134 -15.16 1.70 -10.96
C PHE A 134 -13.68 1.48 -11.27
N LEU A 135 -12.75 2.05 -10.49
CA LEU A 135 -11.33 1.83 -10.72
C LEU A 135 -10.86 0.42 -10.37
N ILE A 136 -11.42 -0.19 -9.33
CA ILE A 136 -11.12 -1.59 -8.99
C ILE A 136 -11.65 -2.50 -10.10
N VAL A 137 -12.86 -2.24 -10.60
CA VAL A 137 -13.47 -3.01 -11.69
C VAL A 137 -12.75 -2.76 -13.01
N LEU A 138 -12.35 -1.53 -13.32
CA LEU A 138 -11.61 -1.19 -14.52
C LEU A 138 -10.19 -1.76 -14.45
N GLY A 139 -9.50 -1.61 -13.32
CA GLY A 139 -8.19 -2.21 -13.10
C GLY A 139 -8.23 -3.73 -13.20
N GLY A 140 -9.23 -4.38 -12.58
CA GLY A 140 -9.44 -5.82 -12.69
C GLY A 140 -9.87 -6.26 -14.09
N GLY A 141 -10.70 -5.47 -14.78
CA GLY A 141 -11.15 -5.75 -16.14
C GLY A 141 -10.02 -5.62 -17.16
N VAL A 142 -9.19 -4.57 -17.04
CA VAL A 142 -7.97 -4.38 -17.85
C VAL A 142 -6.97 -5.52 -17.59
N TYR A 143 -6.88 -6.04 -16.36
CA TYR A 143 -6.05 -7.21 -16.04
C TYR A 143 -6.55 -8.53 -16.67
N ILE A 144 -7.86 -8.69 -16.87
CA ILE A 144 -8.45 -9.92 -17.46
C ILE A 144 -8.41 -9.91 -18.99
N TYR A 145 -8.36 -8.73 -19.62
CA TYR A 145 -8.56 -8.56 -21.07
C TYR A 145 -7.28 -8.26 -21.88
N LEU A 146 -6.16 -7.95 -21.22
CA LEU A 146 -4.83 -7.82 -21.82
C LEU A 146 -4.04 -9.13 -21.70
#